data_AF-A0AA86TFJ0-F1
#
_entry.id   AF-A0AA86TFJ0-F1
#
_cell.length_a   1.000
_cell.length_b   1.000
_cell.length_c   1.000
_cell.angle_alpha   90.00
_cell.angle_beta   90.00
_cell.angle_gamma   90.00
#
_symmetry.space_group_name_H-M   'P 1'
#
loop_
_entity.id
_entity.type
_entity.pdbx_description
1 polymer ?
#
loop_
_entity_poly.entity_id
_entity_poly.type
_entity_poly.pdbx_seq_one_letter_code
_entity_poly.pdbx_strand_id
1 'polypeptide(L)'
;MEEGRDGRLKEKASATRPSLKSDTPFNKYQLWKHKLRDNCYKRVREDRTRLLWKFRLNEQQQQQQQDDTVKSAFKDIVSHEFDKMKTDELLWEYEGPPDTAYHDEYEEILLEMERIFYEDLKSQPPLDIPKDLESYVDTWEHEVDEYLARAVYEHMQLSEDEARGKEIWCPICKQGQLKDSYNLIYCSRCELQLNKASELTLDFLRDRLAEVHSEHLDRGCRLKPKFYMKTKFNLTALYISCEACDTLEVVI
;
A
#
# COMPACT_ATOMS: atom_id res chain seq x y z
N MET A 1 -21.32 88.29 6.43
CA MET A 1 -20.01 88.91 6.17
C MET A 1 -19.30 88.83 7.51
N GLU A 2 -18.51 87.78 7.79
CA GLU A 2 -17.10 87.63 7.34
C GLU A 2 -16.29 88.87 7.74
N GLU A 3 -15.18 88.85 8.48
CA GLU A 3 -14.07 87.91 8.72
C GLU A 3 -13.52 88.25 10.14
N GLY A 4 -12.58 87.60 10.82
CA GLY A 4 -11.64 86.53 10.58
C GLY A 4 -10.79 86.42 11.86
N ARG A 5 -10.62 85.22 12.41
CA ARG A 5 -9.89 84.97 13.68
C ARG A 5 -8.66 84.14 13.34
N ASP A 6 -7.50 84.79 13.26
CA ASP A 6 -6.20 84.13 13.19
C ASP A 6 -5.70 83.84 14.62
N GLY A 7 -5.21 82.63 14.83
CA GLY A 7 -4.95 82.10 16.18
C GLY A 7 -4.44 80.66 16.20
N ARG A 8 -3.38 80.40 15.44
CA ARG A 8 -2.28 79.45 15.71
C ARG A 8 -2.62 78.10 16.37
N LEU A 9 -2.57 77.08 15.52
CA LEU A 9 -2.37 75.65 15.77
C LEU A 9 -1.64 75.31 17.09
N LYS A 10 -2.34 74.57 17.96
CA LYS A 10 -1.73 73.61 18.89
C LYS A 10 -2.42 72.26 18.67
N GLU A 11 -1.82 71.44 17.82
CA GLU A 11 -2.03 69.99 17.82
C GLU A 11 -1.76 69.48 19.24
N LYS A 12 -2.82 69.09 19.95
CA LYS A 12 -2.66 68.16 21.05
C LYS A 12 -2.48 66.79 20.42
N ALA A 13 -1.23 66.41 20.18
CA ALA A 13 -0.87 65.02 19.99
C ALA A 13 -1.39 64.26 21.22
N SER A 14 -2.49 63.52 21.04
CA SER A 14 -2.83 62.44 21.96
C SER A 14 -1.73 61.41 21.77
N ALA A 15 -0.70 61.49 22.61
CA ALA A 15 0.23 60.39 22.80
C ALA A 15 -0.59 59.23 23.37
N THR A 16 -1.20 58.46 22.47
CA THR A 16 -1.73 57.15 22.76
C THR A 16 -0.54 56.36 23.26
N ARG A 17 -0.44 56.19 24.57
CA ARG A 17 0.51 55.29 25.20
C ARG A 17 0.45 53.97 24.41
N PRO A 18 1.57 53.46 23.86
CA PRO A 18 1.55 52.15 23.27
C PRO A 18 1.06 51.18 24.34
N SER A 19 0.05 50.39 23.97
CA SER A 19 -0.56 49.41 24.85
C SER A 19 0.53 48.45 25.34
N LEU A 20 0.81 48.47 26.64
CA LEU A 20 1.71 47.53 27.35
C LEU A 20 1.23 46.07 27.32
N LYS A 21 0.27 45.72 26.43
CA LYS A 21 -0.26 44.36 26.30
C LYS A 21 0.52 43.48 25.32
N SER A 22 1.57 43.99 24.67
CA SER A 22 2.42 43.18 23.79
C SER A 22 3.36 42.22 24.54
N ASP A 23 3.62 42.48 25.82
CA ASP A 23 4.47 41.64 26.67
C ASP A 23 3.60 40.74 27.56
N THR A 24 3.06 39.67 26.96
CA THR A 24 2.44 38.58 27.72
C THR A 24 3.18 37.26 27.46
N PRO A 25 3.33 36.38 28.47
CA PRO A 25 3.93 35.04 28.31
C PRO A 25 3.20 34.15 27.30
N PHE A 26 1.95 34.49 26.94
CA PHE A 26 1.19 33.86 25.86
C PHE A 26 1.82 34.01 24.47
N ASN A 27 2.59 35.08 24.24
CA ASN A 27 3.23 35.30 22.94
C ASN A 27 4.42 34.33 22.74
N LYS A 28 5.14 34.02 23.81
CA LYS A 28 6.21 33.00 23.79
C LYS A 28 5.67 31.61 23.47
N TYR A 29 4.47 31.30 23.99
CA TYR A 29 3.80 30.03 23.73
C TYR A 29 3.51 29.83 22.24
N GLN A 30 2.94 30.83 21.58
CA GLN A 30 2.67 30.78 20.15
C GLN A 30 3.96 30.80 19.31
N LEU A 31 5.00 31.51 19.75
CA LEU A 31 6.29 31.56 19.05
C LEU A 31 7.03 30.22 19.03
N TRP A 32 7.18 29.54 20.18
CA TRP A 32 7.88 28.24 20.18
C TRP A 32 7.05 27.19 19.43
N LYS A 33 5.71 27.26 19.51
CA LYS A 33 4.81 26.38 18.77
C LYS A 33 4.96 26.53 17.26
N HIS A 34 4.93 27.76 16.77
CA HIS A 34 5.14 28.04 15.35
C HIS A 34 6.52 27.52 14.92
N LYS A 35 7.56 27.79 15.71
CA LYS A 35 8.91 27.31 15.46
C LYS A 35 8.99 25.77 15.47
N LEU A 36 8.22 25.08 16.31
CA LEU A 36 8.16 23.61 16.34
C LEU A 36 7.51 23.06 15.07
N ARG A 37 6.37 23.64 14.66
CA ARG A 37 5.68 23.29 13.41
C ARG A 37 6.62 23.47 12.21
N ASP A 38 7.27 24.62 12.11
CA ASP A 38 8.23 24.93 11.03
C ASP A 38 9.38 23.93 10.98
N ASN A 39 9.96 23.61 12.14
CA ASN A 39 11.06 22.64 12.22
C ASN A 39 10.61 21.23 11.80
N CYS A 40 9.44 20.79 12.26
CA CYS A 40 8.88 19.49 11.88
C CYS A 40 8.63 19.41 10.37
N TYR A 41 8.00 20.43 9.79
CA TYR A 41 7.73 20.47 8.36
C TYR A 41 9.02 20.48 7.54
N LYS A 42 10.00 21.30 7.93
CA LYS A 42 11.32 21.32 7.31
C LYS A 42 11.97 19.94 7.36
N ARG A 43 11.90 19.26 8.51
CA ARG A 43 12.49 17.94 8.70
C ARG A 43 11.83 16.87 7.82
N VAL A 44 10.51 16.91 7.66
CA VAL A 44 9.78 16.01 6.75
C VAL A 44 10.25 16.19 5.30
N ARG A 45 10.45 17.43 4.87
CA ARG A 45 10.96 17.72 3.53
C ARG A 45 12.41 17.22 3.34
N GLU A 46 13.27 17.44 4.33
CA GLU A 46 14.67 17.01 4.29
C GLU A 46 14.82 15.49 4.33
N ASP A 47 14.04 14.81 5.17
CA ASP A 47 14.09 13.35 5.33
C ASP A 47 13.24 12.60 4.27
N ARG A 48 12.64 13.30 3.30
CA ARG A 48 11.71 12.74 2.31
C ARG A 48 12.24 11.47 1.65
N THR A 49 13.47 11.50 1.11
CA THR A 49 14.06 10.33 0.44
C THR A 49 14.16 9.14 1.39
N ARG A 50 14.62 9.38 2.63
CA ARG A 50 14.72 8.32 3.65
C ARG A 50 13.34 7.76 4.03
N LEU A 51 12.33 8.61 4.14
CA LEU A 51 10.95 8.21 4.42
C LEU A 51 10.39 7.37 3.26
N LEU A 52 10.58 7.79 2.01
CA LEU A 52 10.17 7.04 0.82
C LEU A 52 10.83 5.65 0.74
N TRP A 53 12.12 5.56 1.03
CA TRP A 53 12.82 4.26 1.09
C TRP A 53 12.23 3.35 2.17
N LYS A 54 11.93 3.88 3.36
CA LYS A 54 11.25 3.10 4.41
C LYS A 54 9.87 2.60 3.96
N PHE A 55 9.14 3.39 3.19
CA PHE A 55 7.81 3.00 2.68
C PHE A 55 7.89 1.91 1.62
N ARG A 56 8.77 2.04 0.63
CA ARG A 56 8.94 1.03 -0.43
C ARG A 56 9.35 -0.34 0.10
N LEU A 57 10.18 -0.38 1.14
CA LEU A 57 10.57 -1.64 1.79
C LEU A 57 9.39 -2.35 2.49
N ASN A 58 8.35 -1.61 2.86
CA ASN A 58 7.14 -2.12 3.51
C ASN A 58 5.96 -2.32 2.54
N GLU A 59 6.13 -2.13 1.22
CA GLU A 59 5.06 -2.26 0.22
C GLU A 59 4.46 -3.67 0.10
N GLN A 60 5.10 -4.69 0.66
CA GLN A 60 4.54 -6.05 0.72
C GLN A 60 3.46 -6.22 1.81
N GLN A 61 3.17 -5.19 2.58
CA GLN A 61 2.19 -5.20 3.67
C GLN A 61 0.93 -4.38 3.33
N GLN A 62 -0.21 -4.78 3.91
CA GLN A 62 -1.53 -4.19 3.67
C GLN A 62 -1.55 -2.67 3.92
N GLN A 63 -2.43 -1.96 3.23
CA GLN A 63 -2.59 -0.49 3.25
C GLN A 63 -2.66 0.12 4.68
N GLN A 64 -3.30 -0.57 5.63
CA GLN A 64 -3.39 -0.11 7.03
C GLN A 64 -2.02 -0.05 7.73
N GLN A 65 -1.08 -0.94 7.40
CA GLN A 65 0.25 -0.96 8.01
C GLN A 65 1.17 0.14 7.44
N GLN A 66 0.87 0.63 6.23
CA GLN A 66 1.58 1.75 5.62
C GLN A 66 1.27 3.06 6.36
N ASP A 67 -0.01 3.33 6.64
CA ASP A 67 -0.45 4.48 7.44
C ASP A 67 0.20 4.50 8.83
N ASP A 68 0.31 3.33 9.48
CA ASP A 68 0.97 3.21 10.79
C ASP A 68 2.48 3.47 10.71
N THR A 69 3.12 3.11 9.60
CA THR A 69 4.54 3.39 9.34
C THR A 69 4.78 4.88 9.10
N VAL A 70 3.90 5.54 8.36
CA VAL A 70 3.96 6.99 8.10
C VAL A 70 3.75 7.75 9.41
N LYS A 71 2.70 7.39 10.15
CA LYS A 71 2.38 8.00 11.45
C LYS A 71 3.52 7.83 12.44
N SER A 72 4.09 6.63 12.59
CA SER A 72 5.22 6.42 13.51
C SER A 72 6.45 7.26 13.14
N ALA A 73 6.79 7.35 11.85
CA ALA A 73 7.91 8.18 11.40
C ALA A 73 7.69 9.68 11.67
N PHE A 74 6.48 10.19 11.54
CA PHE A 74 6.17 11.57 11.88
C PHE A 74 6.16 11.81 13.40
N LYS A 75 5.66 10.84 14.20
CA LYS A 75 5.74 10.91 15.66
C LYS A 75 7.20 11.02 16.14
N ASP A 76 8.12 10.28 15.51
CA ASP A 76 9.55 10.35 15.81
C ASP A 76 10.12 11.74 15.51
N ILE A 77 9.76 12.34 14.37
CA ILE A 77 10.20 13.69 13.99
C ILE A 77 9.70 14.73 15.00
N VAL A 78 8.41 14.70 15.34
CA VAL A 78 7.83 15.67 16.28
C VAL A 78 8.48 15.55 17.66
N SER A 79 8.66 14.32 18.15
CA SER A 79 9.29 14.07 19.45
C SER A 79 10.74 14.57 19.47
N HIS A 80 11.50 14.29 18.40
CA HIS A 80 12.89 14.72 18.27
C HIS A 80 13.04 16.24 18.21
N GLU A 81 12.24 16.93 17.39
CA GLU A 81 12.28 18.39 17.31
C GLU A 81 11.79 19.05 18.60
N PHE A 82 10.82 18.44 19.28
CA PHE A 82 10.34 18.91 20.57
C PHE A 82 11.41 18.82 21.66
N ASP A 83 12.11 17.69 21.77
CA ASP A 83 13.16 17.51 22.77
C ASP A 83 14.40 18.38 22.49
N LYS A 84 14.73 18.59 21.22
CA LYS A 84 15.77 19.53 20.80
C LYS A 84 15.43 20.96 21.23
N MET A 85 14.15 21.34 21.21
CA MET A 85 13.70 22.65 21.67
C MET A 85 13.68 22.81 23.19
N LYS A 86 13.46 21.74 23.97
CA LYS A 86 13.55 21.78 25.43
C LYS A 86 14.96 22.09 25.92
N THR A 87 15.97 21.68 25.15
CA THR A 87 17.39 21.88 25.47
C THR A 87 17.82 23.35 25.24
N ASP A 88 17.03 24.11 24.47
CA ASP A 88 17.20 25.55 24.26
C ASP A 88 16.58 26.30 25.47
N GLU A 89 17.33 26.42 26.58
CA GLU A 89 16.93 26.85 27.94
C GLU A 89 16.18 28.21 28.07
N LEU A 90 15.98 28.99 27.01
CA LEU A 90 15.47 30.38 27.09
C LEU A 90 13.94 30.52 27.04
N LEU A 91 13.17 29.43 26.91
CA LEU A 91 11.75 29.50 26.50
C LEU A 91 10.69 28.93 27.47
N TRP A 92 11.04 28.32 28.59
CA TRP A 92 10.11 27.42 29.31
C TRP A 92 9.84 27.71 30.80
N GLU A 93 9.81 28.97 31.23
CA GLU A 93 9.11 29.32 32.48
C GLU A 93 7.59 29.32 32.24
N TYR A 94 6.98 28.13 32.13
CA TYR A 94 5.52 27.98 32.12
C TYR A 94 5.10 26.60 32.66
N GLU A 95 4.53 26.58 33.87
CA GLU A 95 3.74 25.45 34.39
C GLU A 95 2.38 25.42 33.65
N GLY A 96 2.14 24.34 32.88
CA GLY A 96 1.14 24.29 31.81
C GLY A 96 -0.30 23.89 32.21
N PRO A 97 -1.29 24.11 31.30
CA PRO A 97 -2.63 23.48 31.33
C PRO A 97 -2.62 22.01 30.85
N PRO A 98 -3.69 21.22 31.15
CA PRO A 98 -3.65 19.76 31.21
C PRO A 98 -3.59 19.05 29.85
N ASP A 99 -2.99 17.85 29.88
CA ASP A 99 -2.68 16.88 28.81
C ASP A 99 -3.72 16.67 27.69
N THR A 100 -4.98 17.06 27.89
CA THR A 100 -6.05 16.84 26.92
C THR A 100 -6.02 17.78 25.73
N ALA A 101 -5.45 18.99 25.86
CA ALA A 101 -5.34 19.94 24.75
C ALA A 101 -4.15 19.64 23.82
N TYR A 102 -3.22 18.79 24.25
CA TYR A 102 -2.06 18.39 23.47
C TYR A 102 -2.38 17.35 22.39
N HIS A 103 -3.46 16.57 22.55
CA HIS A 103 -3.78 15.47 21.65
C HIS A 103 -4.31 15.96 20.29
N ASP A 104 -5.32 16.84 20.30
CA ASP A 104 -5.92 17.39 19.08
C ASP A 104 -4.91 18.22 18.27
N GLU A 105 -4.05 18.97 18.96
CA GLU A 105 -3.02 19.79 18.32
C GLU A 105 -1.85 18.95 17.78
N TYR A 106 -1.54 17.81 18.39
CA TYR A 106 -0.56 16.85 17.89
C TYR A 106 -1.08 16.13 16.64
N GLU A 107 -2.36 15.78 16.64
CA GLU A 107 -3.04 15.24 15.47
C GLU A 107 -3.05 16.23 14.31
N GLU A 108 -3.32 17.52 14.56
CA GLU A 108 -3.23 18.60 13.55
C GLU A 108 -1.84 18.65 12.89
N ILE A 109 -0.77 18.57 13.69
CA ILE A 109 0.61 18.60 13.17
C ILE A 109 0.91 17.37 12.32
N LEU A 110 0.48 16.17 12.77
CA LEU A 110 0.69 14.94 12.02
C LEU A 110 -0.06 14.96 10.67
N LEU A 111 -1.30 15.45 10.66
CA LEU A 111 -2.11 15.56 9.45
C LEU A 111 -1.53 16.59 8.47
N GLU A 112 -1.00 17.71 8.95
CA GLU A 112 -0.32 18.68 8.09
C GLU A 112 1.03 18.18 7.58
N MET A 113 1.79 17.43 8.38
CA MET A 113 3.01 16.75 7.91
C MET A 113 2.70 15.76 6.79
N GLU A 114 1.64 14.97 6.94
CA GLU A 114 1.16 14.04 5.92
C GLU A 114 0.73 14.78 4.65
N ARG A 115 -0.07 15.85 4.78
CA ARG A 115 -0.49 16.70 3.67
C ARG A 115 0.71 17.24 2.90
N ILE A 116 1.66 17.87 3.58
CA ILE A 116 2.85 18.46 2.96
C ILE A 116 3.70 17.38 2.29
N PHE A 117 3.84 16.20 2.90
CA PHE A 117 4.58 15.08 2.32
C PHE A 117 3.97 14.60 1.00
N TYR A 118 2.64 14.43 0.95
CA TYR A 118 1.95 14.01 -0.27
C TYR A 118 1.81 15.11 -1.31
N GLU A 119 1.66 16.37 -0.90
CA GLU A 119 1.72 17.52 -1.80
C GLU A 119 3.10 17.62 -2.44
N ASP A 120 4.18 17.51 -1.67
CA ASP A 120 5.56 17.49 -2.20
C ASP A 120 5.81 16.30 -3.14
N LEU A 121 5.14 15.15 -2.92
CA LEU A 121 5.20 14.02 -3.85
C LEU A 121 4.52 14.33 -5.19
N LYS A 122 3.39 15.03 -5.17
CA LYS A 122 2.59 15.36 -6.35
C LYS A 122 3.11 16.59 -7.10
N SER A 123 3.69 17.55 -6.39
CA SER A 123 4.22 18.80 -6.94
C SER A 123 5.64 18.65 -7.46
N GLN A 124 6.25 17.47 -7.34
CA GLN A 124 7.45 17.19 -8.09
C GLN A 124 7.09 17.34 -9.57
N PRO A 125 7.86 18.11 -10.36
CA PRO A 125 7.85 17.84 -11.79
C PRO A 125 8.12 16.33 -11.92
N PRO A 126 7.57 15.61 -12.93
CA PRO A 126 8.21 14.37 -13.34
C PRO A 126 9.68 14.75 -13.38
N LEU A 127 10.52 14.02 -12.62
CA LEU A 127 11.95 14.30 -12.56
C LEU A 127 12.36 14.74 -13.98
N ASP A 128 13.16 15.78 -14.15
CA ASP A 128 13.90 15.93 -15.40
C ASP A 128 14.83 14.71 -15.47
N ILE A 129 14.23 13.54 -15.68
CA ILE A 129 14.81 12.33 -16.18
C ILE A 129 15.29 12.84 -17.52
N PRO A 130 16.62 12.96 -17.74
CA PRO A 130 17.11 13.23 -19.09
C PRO A 130 16.33 12.30 -20.03
N LYS A 131 15.92 12.72 -21.22
CA LYS A 131 15.22 11.82 -22.17
C LYS A 131 15.94 10.46 -22.31
N ASP A 132 17.25 10.45 -22.10
CA ASP A 132 18.12 9.28 -22.04
C ASP A 132 17.84 8.33 -20.86
N LEU A 133 17.43 8.81 -19.69
CA LEU A 133 17.05 8.01 -18.53
C LEU A 133 15.55 7.61 -18.54
N GLU A 134 14.70 8.31 -19.28
CA GLU A 134 13.30 7.93 -19.49
C GLU A 134 13.26 6.78 -20.50
N SER A 135 14.08 6.89 -21.55
CA SER A 135 14.50 5.78 -22.38
C SER A 135 15.12 4.64 -21.57
N TYR A 136 16.01 4.91 -20.59
CA TYR A 136 16.56 3.87 -19.73
C TYR A 136 15.44 3.15 -18.97
N VAL A 137 14.58 3.86 -18.23
CA VAL A 137 13.46 3.25 -17.48
C VAL A 137 12.55 2.41 -18.39
N ASP A 138 12.17 2.93 -19.57
CA ASP A 138 11.39 2.21 -20.58
C ASP A 138 12.14 0.96 -21.10
N THR A 139 13.47 1.06 -21.29
CA THR A 139 14.32 -0.08 -21.67
C THR A 139 14.39 -1.12 -20.56
N TRP A 140 14.49 -0.72 -19.29
CA TRP A 140 14.48 -1.65 -18.15
C TRP A 140 13.12 -2.33 -18.00
N GLU A 141 12.02 -1.61 -18.21
CA GLU A 141 10.68 -2.21 -18.22
C GLU A 141 10.58 -3.28 -19.33
N HIS A 142 11.05 -2.98 -20.54
CA HIS A 142 11.09 -3.94 -21.63
C HIS A 142 12.05 -5.12 -21.39
N GLU A 143 13.23 -4.90 -20.81
CA GLU A 143 14.18 -5.96 -20.47
C GLU A 143 13.64 -6.87 -19.37
N VAL A 144 12.96 -6.29 -18.37
CA VAL A 144 12.28 -7.04 -17.30
C VAL A 144 11.11 -7.83 -17.88
N ASP A 145 10.29 -7.22 -18.73
CA ASP A 145 9.17 -7.91 -19.39
C ASP A 145 9.67 -9.03 -20.30
N GLU A 146 10.73 -8.82 -21.08
CA GLU A 146 11.33 -9.85 -21.91
C GLU A 146 11.93 -10.98 -21.07
N TYR A 147 12.62 -10.64 -19.98
CA TYR A 147 13.15 -11.62 -19.03
C TYR A 147 12.02 -12.43 -18.38
N LEU A 148 10.95 -11.77 -17.94
CA LEU A 148 9.77 -12.43 -17.37
C LEU A 148 9.09 -13.32 -18.40
N ALA A 149 8.88 -12.84 -19.63
CA ALA A 149 8.32 -13.62 -20.72
C ALA A 149 9.18 -14.85 -21.04
N ARG A 150 10.52 -14.69 -21.06
CA ARG A 150 11.47 -15.78 -21.28
C ARG A 150 11.48 -16.78 -20.13
N ALA A 151 11.49 -16.31 -18.89
CA ALA A 151 11.41 -17.16 -17.71
C ALA A 151 10.06 -17.91 -17.66
N VAL A 152 8.95 -17.26 -18.02
CA VAL A 152 7.64 -17.90 -18.18
C VAL A 152 7.71 -18.94 -19.28
N TYR A 153 8.28 -18.63 -20.44
CA TYR A 153 8.42 -19.57 -21.55
C TYR A 153 9.25 -20.81 -21.16
N GLU A 154 10.39 -20.61 -20.50
CA GLU A 154 11.29 -21.66 -20.04
C GLU A 154 10.68 -22.51 -18.91
N HIS A 155 10.03 -21.86 -17.93
CA HIS A 155 9.48 -22.55 -16.76
C HIS A 155 8.07 -23.11 -16.96
N MET A 156 7.26 -22.51 -17.85
CA MET A 156 5.93 -23.02 -18.22
C MET A 156 5.95 -23.99 -19.41
N GLN A 157 7.13 -24.32 -19.96
CA GLN A 157 7.28 -25.30 -21.04
C GLN A 157 6.28 -25.10 -22.19
N LEU A 158 6.08 -23.84 -22.61
CA LEU A 158 5.11 -23.48 -23.66
C LEU A 158 5.57 -23.88 -25.08
N SER A 159 6.59 -24.73 -25.20
CA SER A 159 7.05 -25.22 -26.49
C SER A 159 6.00 -26.13 -27.13
N GLU A 160 5.60 -25.79 -28.35
CA GLU A 160 4.84 -26.61 -29.31
C GLU A 160 5.59 -27.88 -29.76
N ASP A 161 6.37 -28.51 -28.89
CA ASP A 161 6.77 -29.90 -29.10
C ASP A 161 5.53 -30.75 -28.80
N GLU A 162 4.82 -31.12 -29.87
CA GLU A 162 3.62 -31.98 -29.89
C GLU A 162 3.75 -33.29 -29.07
N ALA A 163 4.95 -33.63 -28.62
CA ALA A 163 5.27 -34.79 -27.78
C ALA A 163 5.28 -34.52 -26.25
N ARG A 164 5.38 -33.27 -25.77
CA ARG A 164 5.42 -32.95 -24.33
C ARG A 164 4.09 -32.41 -23.77
N GLY A 165 3.15 -32.01 -24.63
CA GLY A 165 1.94 -31.25 -24.28
C GLY A 165 0.73 -32.02 -23.72
N LYS A 166 0.88 -33.24 -23.17
CA LYS A 166 -0.27 -34.03 -22.66
C LYS A 166 -0.13 -34.48 -21.21
N GLU A 167 0.86 -34.00 -20.48
CA GLU A 167 1.03 -34.39 -19.07
C GLU A 167 0.12 -33.53 -18.18
N ILE A 168 -1.05 -34.04 -17.86
CA ILE A 168 -1.98 -33.39 -16.93
C ILE A 168 -1.56 -33.76 -15.51
N TRP A 169 -1.28 -32.76 -14.68
CA TRP A 169 -0.98 -32.97 -13.27
C TRP A 169 -2.23 -33.28 -12.45
N CYS A 170 -2.08 -34.14 -11.45
CA CYS A 170 -3.18 -34.52 -10.59
C CYS A 170 -3.66 -33.33 -9.75
N PRO A 171 -4.96 -32.97 -9.80
CA PRO A 171 -5.50 -31.83 -9.07
C PRO A 171 -5.50 -32.05 -7.55
N ILE A 172 -5.45 -33.30 -7.08
CA ILE A 172 -5.43 -33.64 -5.65
C ILE A 172 -4.01 -33.52 -5.09
N CYS A 173 -3.04 -34.28 -5.61
CA CYS A 173 -1.70 -34.35 -5.03
C CYS A 173 -0.70 -33.35 -5.62
N LYS A 174 -0.99 -32.76 -6.79
CA LYS A 174 -0.15 -31.78 -7.52
C LYS A 174 1.27 -32.26 -7.87
N GLN A 175 1.56 -33.54 -7.66
CA GLN A 175 2.89 -34.14 -7.86
C GLN A 175 2.87 -35.33 -8.80
N GLY A 176 1.74 -36.02 -8.92
CA GLY A 176 1.58 -37.15 -9.83
C GLY A 176 0.97 -36.71 -11.14
N GLN A 177 1.32 -37.38 -12.22
CA GLN A 177 0.70 -37.18 -13.52
C GLN A 177 -0.54 -38.07 -13.63
N LEU A 178 -1.56 -37.58 -14.33
CA LEU A 178 -2.70 -38.38 -14.73
C LEU A 178 -2.32 -39.22 -15.94
N LYS A 179 -2.58 -40.53 -15.85
CA LYS A 179 -2.38 -41.48 -16.92
C LYS A 179 -3.73 -41.97 -17.40
N ASP A 180 -3.81 -42.15 -18.71
CA ASP A 180 -4.96 -42.70 -19.41
C ASP A 180 -4.75 -44.19 -19.63
N SER A 181 -5.69 -45.01 -19.16
CA SER A 181 -5.82 -46.41 -19.53
C SER A 181 -7.22 -46.67 -20.09
N TYR A 182 -7.41 -47.81 -20.75
CA TYR A 182 -8.63 -48.14 -21.49
C TYR A 182 -9.94 -47.75 -20.77
N ASN A 183 -10.08 -48.07 -19.48
CA ASN A 183 -11.30 -47.81 -18.71
C ASN A 183 -11.11 -46.87 -17.49
N LEU A 184 -9.91 -46.33 -17.28
CA LEU A 184 -9.60 -45.60 -16.05
C LEU A 184 -8.60 -44.48 -16.32
N ILE A 185 -8.89 -43.30 -15.76
CA ILE A 185 -7.90 -42.22 -15.59
C ILE A 185 -7.42 -42.30 -14.14
N TYR A 186 -6.10 -42.45 -13.94
CA TYR A 186 -5.54 -42.57 -12.60
C TYR A 186 -4.29 -41.72 -12.41
N CYS A 187 -4.00 -41.37 -11.15
CA CYS A 187 -2.78 -40.67 -10.80
C CYS A 187 -1.62 -41.65 -10.53
N SER A 188 -0.42 -41.33 -11.01
CA SER A 188 0.79 -42.13 -10.77
C SER A 188 1.32 -42.10 -9.33
N ARG A 189 0.82 -41.20 -8.47
CA ARG A 189 1.35 -41.01 -7.10
C ARG A 189 0.30 -41.02 -5.99
N CYS A 190 -0.98 -40.86 -6.29
CA CYS A 190 -2.04 -40.86 -5.29
C CYS A 190 -3.22 -41.74 -5.75
N GLU A 191 -4.18 -41.94 -4.86
CA GLU A 191 -5.31 -42.84 -5.06
C GLU A 191 -6.43 -42.28 -5.95
N LEU A 192 -6.19 -41.18 -6.67
CA LEU A 192 -7.15 -40.64 -7.63
C LEU A 192 -7.36 -41.63 -8.78
N GLN A 193 -8.60 -42.09 -8.94
CA GLN A 193 -9.03 -43.02 -9.98
C GLN A 193 -10.44 -42.64 -10.46
N LEU A 194 -10.57 -42.33 -11.75
CA LEU A 194 -11.83 -41.97 -12.40
C LEU A 194 -12.18 -43.03 -13.43
N ASN A 195 -13.39 -43.57 -13.35
CA ASN A 195 -13.88 -44.53 -14.33
C ASN A 195 -14.25 -43.80 -15.63
N LYS A 196 -13.71 -44.26 -16.75
CA LYS A 196 -14.09 -43.74 -18.06
C LYS A 196 -15.48 -44.24 -18.43
N ALA A 197 -16.51 -43.47 -18.09
CA ALA A 197 -17.72 -43.49 -18.90
C ALA A 197 -17.36 -43.04 -20.33
N SER A 198 -18.16 -43.43 -21.34
CA SER A 198 -17.86 -43.30 -22.78
C SER A 198 -17.41 -41.90 -23.28
N GLU A 199 -17.58 -40.85 -22.48
CA GLU A 199 -17.29 -39.46 -22.83
C GLU A 199 -16.09 -38.86 -22.07
N LEU A 200 -15.52 -39.57 -21.08
CA LEU A 200 -14.44 -39.04 -20.25
C LEU A 200 -13.07 -39.30 -20.86
N THR A 201 -12.53 -38.27 -21.53
CA THR A 201 -11.15 -38.25 -22.03
C THR A 201 -10.23 -37.41 -21.13
N LEU A 202 -8.92 -37.63 -21.21
CA LEU A 202 -7.96 -36.77 -20.50
C LEU A 202 -8.08 -35.29 -20.92
N ASP A 203 -8.30 -35.03 -22.20
CA ASP A 203 -8.46 -33.66 -22.71
C ASP A 203 -9.72 -33.00 -22.13
N PHE A 204 -10.84 -33.71 -22.06
CA PHE A 204 -12.05 -33.21 -21.41
C PHE A 204 -11.80 -32.88 -19.92
N LEU A 205 -11.11 -33.76 -19.19
CA LEU A 205 -10.77 -33.52 -17.79
C LEU A 205 -9.87 -32.28 -17.63
N ARG A 206 -8.89 -32.08 -18.53
CA ARG A 206 -8.03 -30.89 -18.53
C ARG A 206 -8.86 -29.62 -18.69
N ASP A 207 -9.71 -29.60 -19.71
CA ASP A 207 -10.50 -28.42 -20.06
C ASP A 207 -11.50 -28.10 -18.93
N ARG A 208 -12.14 -29.14 -18.37
CA ARG A 208 -13.06 -28.99 -17.23
C ARG A 208 -12.35 -28.51 -15.96
N LEU A 209 -11.15 -29.00 -15.66
CA LEU A 209 -10.35 -28.52 -14.53
C LEU A 209 -9.94 -27.05 -14.69
N ALA A 210 -9.58 -26.64 -15.90
CA ALA A 210 -9.25 -25.24 -16.20
C ALA A 210 -10.48 -24.35 -16.03
N GLU A 211 -11.63 -24.76 -16.56
CA GLU A 211 -12.90 -24.04 -16.47
C GLU A 211 -13.32 -23.78 -15.02
N VAL A 212 -13.41 -24.83 -14.17
CA VAL A 212 -13.83 -24.66 -12.77
C VAL A 212 -12.85 -23.80 -11.95
N HIS A 213 -11.57 -23.80 -12.33
CA HIS A 213 -10.58 -22.93 -11.72
C HIS A 213 -10.76 -21.47 -12.13
N SER A 214 -10.98 -21.21 -13.41
CA SER A 214 -11.24 -19.86 -13.94
C SER A 214 -12.54 -19.31 -13.36
N GLU A 215 -13.62 -20.08 -13.33
CA GLU A 215 -14.89 -19.66 -12.74
C GLU A 215 -14.74 -19.29 -11.26
N HIS A 216 -13.99 -20.07 -10.48
CA HIS A 216 -13.71 -19.75 -9.09
C HIS A 216 -12.92 -18.43 -8.95
N LEU A 217 -11.94 -18.20 -9.82
CA LEU A 217 -11.15 -16.97 -9.83
C LEU A 217 -11.99 -15.75 -10.24
N ASP A 218 -12.84 -15.91 -11.25
CA ASP A 218 -13.73 -14.86 -11.78
C ASP A 218 -14.79 -14.42 -10.77
N ARG A 219 -15.17 -15.30 -9.84
CA ARG A 219 -15.98 -14.96 -8.65
C ARG A 219 -15.24 -14.08 -7.63
N GLY A 220 -13.95 -13.80 -7.84
CA GLY A 220 -13.13 -12.91 -7.02
C GLY A 220 -12.37 -13.58 -5.88
N CYS A 221 -12.41 -14.91 -5.78
CA CYS A 221 -11.71 -15.64 -4.72
C CYS A 221 -10.27 -15.97 -5.13
N ARG A 222 -9.29 -15.48 -4.36
CA ARG A 222 -7.85 -15.70 -4.60
C ARG A 222 -7.26 -16.87 -3.80
N LEU A 223 -8.03 -17.51 -2.93
CA LEU A 223 -7.55 -18.70 -2.21
C LEU A 223 -7.53 -19.91 -3.14
N LYS A 224 -6.58 -20.82 -2.89
CA LYS A 224 -6.44 -22.04 -3.70
C LYS A 224 -7.54 -23.04 -3.33
N PRO A 225 -8.42 -23.44 -4.27
CA PRO A 225 -9.43 -24.45 -4.00
C PRO A 225 -8.78 -25.84 -3.84
N LYS A 226 -9.47 -26.72 -3.11
CA LYS A 226 -9.07 -28.10 -2.83
C LYS A 226 -9.94 -29.06 -3.66
N PHE A 227 -9.29 -30.02 -4.31
CA PHE A 227 -9.96 -31.12 -5.01
C PHE A 227 -9.94 -32.38 -4.18
N TYR A 228 -11.05 -33.12 -4.20
CA TYR A 228 -11.12 -34.43 -3.56
C TYR A 228 -12.15 -35.32 -4.25
N MET A 229 -11.98 -36.64 -4.13
CA MET A 229 -13.00 -37.59 -4.57
C MET A 229 -13.97 -37.90 -3.44
N LYS A 230 -15.24 -38.10 -3.79
CA LYS A 230 -16.24 -38.59 -2.85
C LYS A 230 -17.21 -39.54 -3.54
N THR A 231 -17.40 -40.71 -2.94
CA THR A 231 -18.41 -41.67 -3.38
C THR A 231 -19.72 -41.43 -2.63
N LYS A 232 -20.81 -41.23 -3.36
CA LYS A 232 -22.18 -41.19 -2.82
C LYS A 232 -23.08 -42.03 -3.71
N PHE A 233 -23.92 -42.88 -3.12
CA PHE A 233 -24.86 -43.73 -3.86
C PHE A 233 -24.21 -44.58 -4.97
N ASN A 234 -23.03 -45.14 -4.71
CA ASN A 234 -22.20 -45.89 -5.68
C ASN A 234 -21.69 -45.09 -6.88
N LEU A 235 -21.81 -43.76 -6.86
CA LEU A 235 -21.22 -42.84 -7.83
C LEU A 235 -20.01 -42.16 -7.19
N THR A 236 -18.84 -42.36 -7.79
CA THR A 236 -17.60 -41.68 -7.39
C THR A 236 -17.40 -40.48 -8.29
N ALA A 237 -17.39 -39.29 -7.69
CA ALA A 237 -17.24 -38.02 -8.40
C ALA A 237 -16.07 -37.20 -7.84
N LEU A 238 -15.48 -36.37 -8.68
CA LEU A 238 -14.44 -35.40 -8.32
C LEU A 238 -15.10 -34.08 -7.96
N TYR A 239 -14.76 -33.53 -6.79
CA TYR A 239 -15.31 -32.27 -6.29
C TYR A 239 -14.24 -31.21 -6.18
N ILE A 240 -14.65 -29.96 -6.36
CA ILE A 240 -13.88 -28.77 -6.00
C ILE A 240 -14.52 -28.13 -4.77
N SER A 241 -13.70 -27.71 -3.81
CA SER A 241 -14.14 -27.01 -2.60
C SER A 241 -13.25 -25.81 -2.27
N CYS A 242 -13.82 -24.75 -1.72
CA CYS A 242 -13.06 -23.60 -1.23
C CYS A 242 -13.59 -23.12 0.11
N GLU A 243 -12.72 -23.02 1.11
CA GLU A 243 -13.08 -22.65 2.49
C GLU A 243 -13.39 -21.14 2.66
N ALA A 244 -13.01 -20.29 1.71
CA ALA A 244 -13.26 -18.84 1.82
C ALA A 244 -14.52 -18.36 1.11
N CYS A 245 -14.96 -19.03 0.05
CA CYS A 245 -16.12 -18.63 -0.74
C CYS A 245 -17.21 -19.71 -0.77
N ASP A 246 -17.09 -20.73 0.09
CA ASP A 246 -18.03 -21.86 0.21
C ASP A 246 -18.38 -22.54 -1.12
N THR A 247 -17.50 -22.42 -2.13
CA THR A 247 -17.70 -23.09 -3.42
C THR A 247 -17.62 -24.59 -3.18
N LEU A 248 -18.64 -25.34 -3.59
CA LEU A 248 -18.69 -26.79 -3.57
C LEU A 248 -19.41 -27.29 -4.81
N GLU A 249 -18.66 -27.81 -5.77
CA GLU A 249 -19.20 -28.20 -7.07
C GLU A 249 -18.64 -29.54 -7.54
N VAL A 250 -19.42 -30.24 -8.37
CA VAL A 250 -19.00 -31.47 -9.03
C VAL A 250 -18.22 -31.09 -10.29
N VAL A 251 -17.00 -31.60 -10.39
CA VAL A 251 -16.11 -31.41 -11.54
C VAL A 251 -16.39 -32.49 -12.59
N ILE A 252 -16.42 -33.76 -12.17
CA ILE A 252 -16.74 -34.96 -12.97
C ILE A 252 -17.54 -35.94 -12.12
#